data_AF-A0A3M7B9M0-F1
#
_entry.id   AF-A0A3M7B9M0-F1
#
_cell.length_a   1.000
_cell.length_b   1.000
_cell.length_c   1.000
_cell.angle_alpha   90.00
_cell.angle_beta   90.00
_cell.angle_gamma   90.00
#
_symmetry.space_group_name_H-M   'P 1'
#
loop_
_entity.id
_entity.type
_entity.pdbx_description
1 polymer ?
#
loop_
_entity_poly.entity_id
_entity_poly.type
_entity_poly.pdbx_seq_one_letter_code
_entity_poly.pdbx_strand_id
1 'polypeptide(L)'
;MLNSSLDIFEARMPSKGIGHDFGLLHALDERIAMYGWLLNTGVKLIIVVDMEGASGKAGMGGVNGAGLGLRGGDLTPALQTAYIRLLRNPFYIPDDHDPKLAKEKRGSLQITSPRFIKEVERIGKAWYPGISVI
;
A
#
# COMPACT_ATOMS: atom_id res chain seq x y z
N MET A 1 0.12 5.31 -14.44
CA MET A 1 0.33 5.65 -13.01
C MET A 1 0.95 4.51 -12.23
N LEU A 2 0.26 3.37 -12.07
CA LEU A 2 0.81 2.21 -11.35
C LEU A 2 2.16 1.71 -11.92
N ASN A 3 2.30 1.70 -13.25
CA ASN A 3 3.56 1.30 -13.91
C ASN A 3 4.76 2.19 -13.50
N SER A 4 4.56 3.51 -13.48
CA SER A 4 5.61 4.46 -13.05
C SER A 4 5.98 4.31 -11.57
N SER A 5 5.00 3.99 -10.71
CA SER A 5 5.28 3.67 -9.30
C SER A 5 6.10 2.38 -9.14
N LEU A 6 5.91 1.40 -10.02
CA LEU A 6 6.71 0.18 -10.05
C LEU A 6 8.15 0.47 -10.48
N ASP A 7 8.36 1.32 -11.48
CA ASP A 7 9.71 1.73 -11.92
C ASP A 7 10.49 2.40 -10.77
N ILE A 8 9.82 3.25 -9.99
CA ILE A 8 10.43 3.90 -8.81
C ILE A 8 10.75 2.88 -7.71
N PHE A 9 9.88 1.89 -7.51
CA PHE A 9 10.16 0.78 -6.61
C PHE A 9 11.43 0.04 -7.01
N GLU A 10 11.54 -0.36 -8.27
CA GLU A 10 12.70 -1.08 -8.81
C GLU A 10 13.98 -0.22 -8.71
N ALA A 11 13.89 1.08 -8.99
CA ALA A 11 15.03 1.99 -8.90
C ALA A 11 15.54 2.16 -7.46
N ARG A 12 14.64 2.18 -6.46
CA ARG A 12 14.99 2.38 -5.04
C ARG A 12 15.33 1.10 -4.30
N MET A 13 14.95 -0.06 -4.83
CA MET A 13 15.12 -1.38 -4.19
C MET A 13 16.59 -1.74 -3.90
N PRO A 14 17.58 -1.51 -4.81
CA PRO A 14 18.97 -1.84 -4.56
C PRO A 14 19.63 -1.00 -3.46
N SER A 15 19.22 0.26 -3.33
CA SER A 15 19.77 1.22 -2.36
C SER A 15 19.11 1.15 -0.98
N LYS A 16 18.05 0.36 -0.83
CA LYS A 16 17.29 0.23 0.42
C LYS A 16 17.73 -0.98 1.22
N GLY A 17 18.13 -0.75 2.47
CA GLY A 17 18.36 -1.80 3.47
C GLY A 17 17.05 -2.45 3.97
N ILE A 18 17.05 -2.95 5.22
CA ILE A 18 15.94 -3.65 5.93
C ILE A 18 14.71 -2.74 6.22
N GLY A 19 14.46 -1.75 5.36
CA GLY A 19 13.34 -0.81 5.47
C GLY A 19 12.22 -1.16 4.50
N HIS A 20 11.11 -1.67 5.03
CA HIS A 20 9.90 -1.98 4.27
C HIS A 20 9.18 -0.75 3.70
N ASP A 21 9.49 0.47 4.14
CA ASP A 21 8.77 1.70 3.78
C ASP A 21 9.47 2.52 2.69
N PHE A 22 8.92 2.54 1.48
CA PHE A 22 9.44 3.28 0.32
C PHE A 22 8.98 4.74 0.25
N GLY A 23 8.13 5.17 1.19
CA GLY A 23 7.62 6.53 1.29
C GLY A 23 6.84 6.94 0.04
N LEU A 24 6.85 8.24 -0.25
CA LEU A 24 6.23 8.80 -1.44
C LEU A 24 6.90 8.27 -2.71
N LEU A 25 6.12 7.57 -3.53
CA LEU A 25 6.54 7.11 -4.86
C LEU A 25 6.25 8.18 -5.89
N HIS A 26 5.02 8.69 -5.90
CA HIS A 26 4.56 9.62 -6.92
C HIS A 26 3.48 10.54 -6.35
N ALA A 27 3.57 11.83 -6.64
CA ALA A 27 2.48 12.78 -6.44
C ALA A 27 2.04 13.27 -7.82
N LEU A 28 0.76 13.10 -8.13
CA LEU A 28 0.22 13.52 -9.44
C LEU A 28 0.01 15.03 -9.48
N ASP A 29 -0.60 15.54 -8.41
CA ASP A 29 -0.92 16.95 -8.17
C ASP A 29 -1.14 17.12 -6.66
N GLU A 30 -1.62 18.29 -6.22
CA GLU A 30 -1.96 18.58 -4.81
C GLU A 30 -2.99 17.63 -4.21
N ARG A 31 -3.74 16.89 -5.04
CA ARG A 31 -4.85 16.03 -4.61
C ARG A 31 -4.51 14.55 -4.45
N ILE A 32 -3.53 14.00 -5.18
CA ILE A 32 -3.32 12.54 -5.16
C ILE A 32 -1.85 12.21 -4.92
N ALA A 33 -1.59 11.47 -3.84
CA ALA A 33 -0.28 10.97 -3.46
C ALA A 33 -0.26 9.44 -3.42
N MET A 34 0.82 8.85 -3.92
CA MET A 34 1.04 7.40 -3.95
C MET A 34 2.22 7.04 -3.05
N TYR A 35 1.97 6.19 -2.06
CA TYR A 35 2.97 5.72 -1.11
C TYR A 35 3.28 4.24 -1.30
N GLY A 36 4.51 3.83 -1.04
CA GLY A 36 4.99 2.47 -1.28
C GLY A 36 5.49 1.77 -0.03
N TRP A 37 5.15 0.49 0.13
CA TRP A 37 5.79 -0.43 1.07
C TRP A 37 6.11 -1.76 0.39
N LEU A 38 7.19 -2.41 0.81
CA LEU A 38 7.55 -3.78 0.42
C LEU A 38 7.43 -4.66 1.65
N LEU A 39 6.60 -5.69 1.62
CA LEU A 39 6.53 -6.66 2.71
C LEU A 39 7.73 -7.62 2.68
N ASN A 40 7.99 -8.26 3.82
CA ASN A 40 8.93 -9.38 3.94
C ASN A 40 8.65 -10.53 2.96
N THR A 41 7.41 -10.66 2.49
CA THR A 41 7.00 -11.66 1.50
C THR A 41 7.36 -11.28 0.05
N GLY A 42 7.97 -10.12 -0.18
CA GLY A 42 8.24 -9.59 -1.53
C GLY A 42 7.03 -8.91 -2.18
N VAL A 43 5.89 -8.85 -1.50
CA VAL A 43 4.68 -8.17 -1.97
C VAL A 43 4.87 -6.66 -1.86
N LYS A 44 4.63 -5.94 -2.96
CA LYS A 44 4.65 -4.47 -3.02
C LYS A 44 3.25 -3.93 -2.75
N LEU A 45 3.12 -3.08 -1.74
CA LEU A 45 1.91 -2.33 -1.45
C LEU A 45 2.08 -0.92 -2.00
N ILE A 46 1.12 -0.50 -2.82
CA ILE A 46 1.00 0.88 -3.28
C ILE A 46 -0.32 1.41 -2.74
N ILE A 47 -0.26 2.46 -1.93
CA ILE A 47 -1.43 3.09 -1.31
C ILE A 47 -1.62 4.45 -1.96
N VAL A 48 -2.78 4.63 -2.58
CA VAL A 48 -3.17 5.90 -3.18
C VAL A 48 -4.03 6.66 -2.17
N VAL A 49 -3.64 7.90 -1.91
CA VAL A 49 -4.27 8.77 -0.91
C VAL A 49 -4.76 10.01 -1.63
N ASP A 50 -6.04 10.30 -1.45
CA ASP A 50 -6.60 11.61 -1.79
C ASP A 50 -6.29 12.58 -0.66
N MET A 51 -5.64 13.67 -1.03
CA MET A 51 -5.15 14.74 -0.16
C MET A 51 -6.15 15.90 -0.09
N GLU A 52 -7.23 15.87 -0.89
CA GLU A 52 -8.31 16.87 -0.83
C GLU A 52 -8.98 16.84 0.55
N GLY A 53 -8.89 17.96 1.28
CA GLY A 53 -9.39 18.05 2.66
C GLY A 53 -8.35 17.74 3.75
N ALA A 54 -7.08 17.49 3.41
CA ALA A 54 -5.98 17.50 4.37
C ALA A 54 -5.74 18.93 4.87
N SER A 55 -6.63 19.43 5.73
CA SER A 55 -6.52 20.73 6.40
C SER A 55 -5.48 20.66 7.51
N GLY A 56 -4.24 20.40 7.13
CA GLY A 56 -3.06 20.45 7.98
C GLY A 56 -1.90 20.78 7.08
N LYS A 57 -1.23 21.91 7.32
CA LYS A 57 -0.07 22.41 6.59
C LYS A 57 1.04 21.36 6.47
N ALA A 58 0.95 20.45 5.51
CA ALA A 58 2.06 19.65 5.04
C ALA A 58 2.67 20.40 3.86
N GLY A 59 3.39 21.47 4.18
CA GLY A 59 4.18 22.20 3.20
C GLY A 59 5.11 21.23 2.48
N MET A 60 5.17 21.40 1.16
CA MET A 60 6.15 20.84 0.23
C MET A 60 7.56 20.88 0.85
N GLY A 61 8.01 19.78 1.45
CA GLY A 61 9.28 19.74 2.16
C GLY A 61 9.57 18.33 2.62
N GLY A 62 10.59 17.72 2.01
CA GLY A 62 10.91 16.31 2.16
C GLY A 62 10.96 15.85 3.62
N VAL A 63 10.01 15.02 4.00
CA VAL A 63 10.09 14.20 5.19
C VAL A 63 9.48 12.87 4.80
N ASN A 64 10.23 11.80 5.05
CA ASN A 64 9.72 10.42 5.11
C ASN A 64 8.29 10.42 5.65
N GLY A 65 7.41 9.53 5.17
CA GLY A 65 5.96 9.50 5.46
C GLY A 65 5.51 9.65 6.92
N ALA A 66 6.43 9.67 7.88
CA ALA A 66 6.30 10.18 9.24
C ALA A 66 5.88 11.66 9.39
N GLY A 67 6.11 12.54 8.41
CA GLY A 67 5.88 14.00 8.56
C GLY A 67 4.45 14.49 8.33
N LEU A 68 3.56 13.63 7.84
CA LEU A 68 2.23 14.03 7.36
C LEU A 68 1.10 13.79 8.38
N GLY A 69 1.41 13.42 9.63
CA GLY A 69 0.41 12.95 10.60
C GLY A 69 -0.25 11.62 10.20
N LEU A 70 -0.02 11.16 8.97
CA LEU A 70 -0.20 9.79 8.51
C LEU A 70 0.76 8.92 9.31
N ARG A 71 0.33 8.43 10.47
CA ARG A 71 1.03 7.30 11.10
C ARG A 71 0.90 6.10 10.16
N GLY A 72 1.79 6.00 9.17
CA GLY A 72 2.00 4.80 8.37
C GLY A 72 2.37 3.59 9.23
N GLY A 73 2.72 3.84 10.51
CA GLY A 73 2.95 2.87 11.55
C GLY A 73 1.76 1.96 11.86
N ASP A 74 0.50 2.39 11.64
CA ASP A 74 -0.67 1.54 11.93
C ASP A 74 -1.29 0.93 10.66
N LEU A 75 -1.26 1.65 9.53
CA LEU A 75 -1.85 1.19 8.27
C LEU A 75 -1.10 -0.03 7.70
N THR A 76 0.24 0.04 7.69
CA THR A 76 1.07 -1.00 7.08
C THR A 76 0.96 -2.33 7.85
N PRO A 77 1.08 -2.34 9.20
CA PRO A 77 0.88 -3.58 9.96
C PRO A 77 -0.55 -4.12 9.88
N ALA A 78 -1.57 -3.26 9.79
CA ALA A 78 -2.96 -3.69 9.64
C ALA A 78 -3.19 -4.39 8.28
N LEU A 79 -2.72 -3.79 7.19
CA LEU A 79 -2.80 -4.39 5.84
C LEU A 79 -1.98 -5.67 5.74
N GLN A 80 -0.77 -5.69 6.30
CA GLN A 80 0.06 -6.89 6.37
C GLN A 80 -0.65 -8.01 7.15
N THR A 81 -1.28 -7.69 8.28
CA THR A 81 -2.05 -8.66 9.08
C THR A 81 -3.24 -9.21 8.30
N ALA A 82 -3.97 -8.35 7.57
CA ALA A 82 -5.07 -8.77 6.71
C ALA A 82 -4.59 -9.72 5.60
N TYR A 83 -3.45 -9.41 4.98
CA TYR A 83 -2.84 -10.25 3.95
C TYR A 83 -2.35 -11.60 4.50
N ILE A 84 -1.69 -11.61 5.66
CA ILE A 84 -1.30 -12.86 6.34
C ILE A 84 -2.52 -13.72 6.67
N ARG A 85 -3.62 -13.13 7.13
CA ARG A 85 -4.88 -13.86 7.38
C ARG A 85 -5.46 -14.47 6.11
N LEU A 86 -5.32 -13.79 4.96
CA LEU A 86 -5.70 -14.33 3.67
C LEU A 86 -4.83 -15.54 3.29
N LEU A 87 -3.51 -15.44 3.45
CA LEU A 87 -2.57 -16.54 3.19
C LEU A 87 -2.78 -17.76 4.11
N ARG A 88 -3.30 -17.54 5.31
CA ARG A 88 -3.65 -18.62 6.26
C ARG A 88 -4.96 -19.33 5.91
N ASN A 89 -5.68 -18.92 4.86
CA ASN A 89 -6.86 -19.62 4.39
C ASN A 89 -6.45 -20.81 3.51
N PRO A 90 -6.78 -22.07 3.86
CA PRO A 90 -6.39 -23.24 3.09
C PRO A 90 -7.01 -23.31 1.69
N PHE A 91 -8.06 -22.53 1.42
CA PHE A 91 -8.70 -22.44 0.11
C PHE A 91 -8.17 -21.29 -0.75
N TYR A 92 -7.26 -20.47 -0.21
CA TYR A 92 -6.64 -19.40 -0.98
C TYR A 92 -5.36 -19.90 -1.64
N ILE A 93 -5.26 -19.72 -2.96
CA ILE A 93 -4.09 -20.09 -3.76
C ILE A 93 -3.40 -18.79 -4.19
N PRO A 94 -2.25 -18.43 -3.59
CA PRO A 94 -1.56 -17.19 -3.94
C PRO A 94 -1.11 -17.15 -5.40
N ASP A 95 -0.72 -18.30 -5.95
CA ASP A 95 -0.16 -18.45 -7.30
C ASP A 95 -1.16 -18.08 -8.40
N ASP A 96 -2.47 -18.14 -8.13
CA ASP A 96 -3.52 -17.71 -9.06
C ASP A 96 -3.46 -16.19 -9.35
N HIS A 97 -2.77 -15.43 -8.49
CA HIS A 97 -2.60 -13.99 -8.61
C HIS A 97 -1.20 -13.57 -9.08
N ASP A 98 -0.30 -14.53 -9.34
CA ASP A 98 1.01 -14.23 -9.92
C ASP A 98 0.92 -14.29 -11.46
N PRO A 99 1.21 -13.20 -12.19
CA PRO A 99 1.16 -13.20 -13.67
C PRO A 99 2.04 -14.27 -14.33
N LYS A 100 3.08 -14.77 -13.64
CA LYS A 100 3.98 -15.81 -14.13
C LYS A 100 3.46 -17.22 -13.87
N LEU A 101 2.69 -17.41 -12.79
CA LEU A 101 2.24 -18.73 -12.32
C LEU A 101 0.76 -19.00 -12.60
N ALA A 102 -0.04 -17.96 -12.84
CA ALA A 102 -1.46 -18.06 -13.07
C ALA A 102 -1.78 -18.99 -14.25
N LYS A 103 -2.53 -20.06 -13.96
CA LYS A 103 -2.94 -21.08 -14.94
C LYS A 103 -3.88 -20.51 -16.00
N GLU A 104 -4.69 -19.53 -15.62
CA GLU A 104 -5.60 -18.81 -16.53
C GLU A 104 -5.02 -17.44 -16.89
N LYS A 105 -4.28 -17.37 -18.01
CA LYS A 105 -3.68 -16.13 -18.55
C LYS A 105 -4.69 -15.05 -18.99
N ARG A 106 -5.99 -15.22 -18.71
CA ARG A 106 -7.09 -14.34 -19.17
C ARG A 106 -8.01 -13.86 -18.04
N GLY A 107 -7.75 -14.23 -16.78
CA GLY A 107 -8.52 -13.76 -15.63
C GLY A 107 -7.95 -12.48 -15.01
N SER A 108 -8.76 -11.75 -14.24
CA SER A 108 -8.22 -10.68 -13.40
C SER A 108 -7.38 -11.29 -12.28
N LEU A 109 -6.12 -10.86 -12.11
CA LEU A 109 -5.24 -11.27 -11.02
C LEU A 109 -5.69 -10.69 -9.66
N GLN A 110 -6.93 -10.23 -9.56
CA GLN A 110 -7.48 -9.57 -8.40
C GLN A 110 -7.83 -10.57 -7.31
N ILE A 111 -7.49 -10.25 -6.06
CA ILE A 111 -7.97 -10.98 -4.89
C ILE A 111 -9.49 -10.77 -4.75
N THR A 112 -10.27 -11.85 -4.88
CA THR A 112 -11.74 -11.81 -4.83
C THR A 112 -12.32 -12.21 -3.47
N SER A 113 -11.48 -12.54 -2.49
CA SER A 113 -11.92 -12.96 -1.14
C SER A 113 -12.76 -11.88 -0.46
N PRO A 114 -14.08 -12.11 -0.22
CA PRO A 114 -14.96 -11.09 0.35
C PRO A 114 -14.55 -10.68 1.76
N ARG A 115 -14.00 -11.63 2.53
CA ARG A 115 -13.50 -11.37 3.89
C ARG A 115 -12.28 -10.45 3.87
N PHE A 116 -11.37 -10.64 2.93
CA PHE A 116 -10.20 -9.79 2.79
C PHE A 116 -10.59 -8.38 2.35
N ILE A 117 -11.46 -8.27 1.33
CA ILE A 117 -11.97 -6.99 0.84
C ILE A 117 -12.64 -6.19 1.96
N LYS A 118 -13.54 -6.81 2.73
CA LYS A 118 -14.20 -6.16 3.88
C LYS A 118 -13.21 -5.68 4.94
N GLU A 119 -12.14 -6.43 5.19
CA GLU A 119 -11.13 -6.02 6.16
C GLU A 119 -10.29 -4.84 5.65
N VAL A 120 -9.90 -4.84 4.37
CA VAL A 120 -9.20 -3.71 3.75
C VAL A 120 -10.08 -2.45 3.74
N GLU A 121 -11.37 -2.57 3.42
CA GLU A 121 -12.32 -1.46 3.52
C GLU A 121 -12.45 -0.93 4.95
N ARG A 122 -12.52 -1.82 5.95
CA ARG A 122 -12.58 -1.44 7.36
C ARG A 122 -11.33 -0.67 7.78
N ILE A 123 -10.14 -1.12 7.34
CA ILE A 123 -8.87 -0.44 7.58
C ILE A 123 -8.86 0.94 6.92
N GLY A 124 -9.27 1.03 5.65
CA GLY A 124 -9.35 2.30 4.92
C GLY A 124 -10.34 3.30 5.51
N LYS A 125 -11.46 2.84 6.09
CA LYS A 125 -12.40 3.72 6.81
C LYS A 125 -11.85 4.23 8.15
N ALA A 126 -11.01 3.43 8.80
CA ALA A 126 -10.39 3.81 10.07
C ALA A 126 -9.16 4.70 9.90
N TRP A 127 -8.67 4.86 8.67
CA TRP A 127 -7.44 5.58 8.36
C TRP A 127 -7.68 6.62 7.27
N TYR A 128 -7.52 7.90 7.61
CA TYR A 128 -7.56 8.99 6.64
C TYR A 128 -6.58 10.11 7.03
N PRO A 129 -6.11 10.91 6.07
CA PRO A 129 -5.23 12.06 6.35
C PRO A 129 -5.86 13.05 7.32
N GLY A 130 -5.13 13.44 8.36
CA GLY A 130 -5.60 14.42 9.36
C GLY A 130 -6.27 13.83 10.60
N ILE A 131 -6.34 12.51 10.76
CA ILE A 131 -6.77 11.91 12.03
C ILE A 131 -5.69 12.14 13.11
N SER A 132 -5.94 13.09 14.01
CA SER A 132 -5.22 13.18 15.28
C SER A 132 -5.89 12.22 16.26
N VAL A 133 -5.30 11.04 16.46
CA VAL A 133 -5.67 10.22 17.62
C VAL A 133 -5.20 11.00 18.84
N ILE A 134 -6.16 11.40 19.69
CA ILE A 134 -5.95 12.12 20.95
C ILE A 134 -5.14 11.25 21.92
#